data_AF-A0A0L7QLV8-F1
#
_entry.id   AF-A0A0L7QLV8-F1
#
_cell.length_a   1.000
_cell.length_b   1.000
_cell.length_c   1.000
_cell.angle_alpha   90.00
_cell.angle_beta   90.00
_cell.angle_gamma   90.00
#
_symmetry.space_group_name_H-M   'P 1'
#
loop_
_entity.id
_entity.type
_entity.pdbx_description
1 polymer ?
#
loop_
_entity_poly.entity_id
_entity_poly.type
_entity_poly.pdbx_seq_one_letter_code
_entity_poly.pdbx_strand_id
1 'polypeptide(L)'
;MKNAILATLYHKCSTDAHPQLQFCSEGTDIWCSWQKAKSDKKLCDYKLKRALPEDVFKAILPIYGNLSNEDLLTRCIGGYTQNANESCNNLIWKIAPKTGFSETEIVEIATYLSVCIFNNGLKPLLSFMAQLDIQVGERAEAACAAEDEWRLHDAEVDAKRRSRA
;
A
#
# COMPACT_ATOMS: atom_id res chain seq x y z
N MET A 1 5.88 1.71 13.92
CA MET A 1 6.49 1.71 12.56
C MET A 1 7.98 2.08 12.60
N LYS A 2 8.38 3.17 13.28
CA LYS A 2 9.78 3.59 13.49
C LYS A 2 10.76 2.47 13.86
N ASN A 3 10.50 1.74 14.94
CA ASN A 3 11.38 0.64 15.36
C ASN A 3 11.48 -0.46 14.31
N ALA A 4 10.37 -0.80 13.64
CA ALA A 4 10.40 -1.80 12.57
C ALA A 4 11.26 -1.35 11.38
N ILE A 5 11.19 -0.08 10.99
CA ILE A 5 12.02 0.49 9.92
C ILE A 5 13.50 0.40 10.32
N LEU A 6 13.86 0.89 11.51
CA LEU A 6 15.24 0.83 12.01
C LEU A 6 15.73 -0.62 12.17
N ALA A 7 14.87 -1.54 12.62
CA ALA A 7 15.19 -2.95 12.75
C ALA A 7 15.68 -3.55 11.42
N THR A 8 15.14 -3.14 10.27
CA THR A 8 15.61 -3.63 8.98
C THR A 8 17.05 -3.24 8.67
N LEU A 9 17.48 -2.02 9.03
CA LEU A 9 18.86 -1.56 8.81
C LEU A 9 19.81 -2.21 9.83
N TYR A 10 19.45 -2.15 11.11
CA TYR A 10 20.29 -2.68 12.19
C TYR A 10 20.47 -4.20 12.10
N HIS A 11 19.45 -4.93 11.66
CA HIS A 11 19.57 -6.35 11.37
C HIS A 11 20.57 -6.63 10.21
N LYS A 12 20.76 -5.70 9.28
CA LYS A 12 21.69 -5.86 8.14
C LYS A 12 23.13 -5.50 8.47
N CYS A 13 23.39 -4.69 9.50
CA CYS A 13 24.74 -4.43 10.00
C CYS A 13 25.12 -5.29 11.23
N SER A 14 24.17 -6.08 11.74
CA SER A 14 24.36 -7.01 12.85
C SER A 14 25.34 -8.14 12.50
N THR A 15 26.22 -8.51 13.44
CA THR A 15 27.15 -9.64 13.32
C THR A 15 26.99 -10.60 14.49
N ASP A 16 27.47 -11.84 14.35
CA ASP A 16 27.45 -12.82 15.46
C ASP A 16 28.21 -12.30 16.70
N ALA A 17 29.29 -11.52 16.49
CA ALA A 17 30.10 -10.95 17.58
C ALA A 17 29.46 -9.69 18.19
N HIS A 18 28.77 -8.89 17.38
CA HIS A 18 28.10 -7.65 17.78
C HIS A 18 26.67 -7.64 17.25
N PRO A 19 25.73 -8.32 17.95
CA PRO A 19 24.35 -8.40 17.51
C PRO A 19 23.63 -7.06 17.74
N GLN A 20 23.07 -6.48 16.68
CA GLN A 20 22.34 -5.21 16.69
C GLN A 20 20.85 -5.45 16.40
N LEU A 21 20.16 -6.08 17.35
CA LEU A 21 18.78 -6.55 17.20
C LEU A 21 17.79 -5.87 18.16
N GLN A 22 18.20 -4.77 18.77
CA GLN A 22 17.46 -4.02 19.79
C GLN A 22 16.12 -3.45 19.31
N PHE A 23 15.94 -3.28 17.99
CA PHE A 23 14.71 -2.76 17.42
C PHE A 23 13.76 -3.85 16.91
N CYS A 24 14.19 -5.12 16.91
CA CYS A 24 13.35 -6.24 16.51
C CYS A 24 12.30 -6.52 17.58
N SER A 25 11.05 -6.69 17.15
CA SER A 25 9.93 -7.12 18.00
C SER A 25 10.28 -8.40 18.77
N GLU A 26 9.92 -8.45 20.06
CA GLU A 26 9.98 -9.68 20.84
C GLU A 26 8.77 -10.56 20.53
N GLY A 27 8.97 -11.87 20.48
CA GLY A 27 7.92 -12.87 20.21
C GLY A 27 8.23 -13.73 18.98
N THR A 28 7.27 -14.58 18.59
CA THR A 28 7.36 -15.46 17.42
C THR A 28 7.16 -14.68 16.11
N ASP A 29 7.86 -13.55 15.98
CA ASP A 29 7.86 -12.76 14.76
C ASP A 29 8.50 -13.58 13.64
N ILE A 30 7.68 -13.99 12.68
CA ILE A 30 8.10 -14.83 11.55
C ILE A 30 9.14 -14.09 10.70
N TRP A 31 9.12 -12.75 10.70
CA TRP A 31 10.01 -11.94 9.88
C TRP A 31 11.44 -11.94 10.40
N CYS A 32 11.66 -11.85 11.71
CA CYS A 32 13.00 -11.86 12.30
C CYS A 32 13.46 -13.29 12.60
N SER A 33 14.22 -13.88 11.69
CA SER A 33 14.72 -15.25 11.83
C SER A 33 15.57 -15.46 13.08
N TRP A 34 16.22 -14.42 13.60
CA TRP A 34 16.96 -14.49 14.87
C TRP A 34 16.02 -14.58 16.08
N GLN A 35 14.97 -13.74 16.14
CA GLN A 35 13.97 -13.81 17.22
C GLN A 35 13.23 -15.16 17.20
N LYS A 36 12.94 -15.67 16.00
CA LYS A 36 12.40 -17.02 15.82
C LYS A 36 13.35 -18.09 16.36
N ALA A 37 14.64 -18.06 15.98
CA ALA A 37 15.64 -19.00 16.50
C ALA A 37 15.80 -18.91 18.03
N LYS A 38 15.67 -17.70 18.59
CA LYS A 38 15.66 -17.46 20.04
C LYS A 38 14.44 -18.12 20.71
N SER A 39 13.26 -17.95 20.14
CA SER A 39 12.02 -18.56 20.63
C SER A 39 12.08 -20.10 20.55
N ASP A 40 12.61 -20.63 19.45
CA ASP A 40 12.76 -22.08 19.20
C ASP A 40 13.93 -22.72 19.97
N LYS A 41 14.69 -21.94 20.77
CA LYS A 41 15.90 -22.37 21.48
C LYS A 41 16.99 -22.96 20.56
N LYS A 42 17.08 -22.46 19.31
CA LYS A 42 18.05 -22.86 18.26
C LYS A 42 19.10 -21.78 17.96
N LEU A 43 19.32 -20.85 18.89
CA LEU A 43 20.30 -19.76 18.73
C LEU A 43 21.73 -20.27 18.50
N CYS A 44 22.09 -21.41 19.08
CA CYS A 44 23.42 -22.00 18.98
C CYS A 44 23.82 -22.31 17.53
N ASP A 45 22.84 -22.70 16.71
CA ASP A 45 23.02 -23.07 15.30
C ASP A 45 22.73 -21.90 14.35
N TYR A 46 22.26 -20.78 14.89
CA TYR A 46 21.88 -19.62 14.09
C TYR A 46 23.10 -18.78 13.74
N LYS A 47 23.22 -18.44 12.45
CA LYS A 47 24.25 -17.55 11.93
C LYS A 47 23.65 -16.32 11.30
N LEU A 48 24.11 -15.16 11.72
CA LEU A 48 23.76 -13.92 11.04
C LEU A 48 24.36 -13.92 9.64
N LYS A 49 23.63 -13.30 8.71
CA LYS A 49 24.11 -13.08 7.35
C LYS A 49 25.28 -12.11 7.38
N ARG A 50 26.07 -12.09 6.30
CA ARG A 50 27.16 -11.12 6.14
C ARG A 50 26.63 -9.70 6.37
N ALA A 51 27.26 -8.99 7.31
CA ALA A 51 26.90 -7.64 7.65
C ALA A 51 27.24 -6.66 6.51
N LEU A 52 26.48 -5.59 6.43
CA LEU A 52 26.81 -4.43 5.62
C LEU A 52 28.13 -3.81 6.08
N PRO A 53 28.98 -3.35 5.15
CA PRO A 53 30.12 -2.51 5.48
C PRO A 53 29.72 -1.26 6.28
N GLU A 54 30.59 -0.83 7.19
CA GLU A 54 30.32 0.29 8.11
C GLU A 54 30.12 1.63 7.39
N ASP A 55 30.86 1.87 6.31
CA ASP A 55 30.73 3.04 5.45
C ASP A 55 29.36 3.08 4.76
N VAL A 56 28.87 1.93 4.26
CA VAL A 56 27.53 1.80 3.67
C VAL A 56 26.45 2.03 4.73
N PHE A 57 26.60 1.46 5.93
CA PHE A 57 25.68 1.71 7.03
C PHE A 57 25.58 3.19 7.38
N LYS A 58 26.73 3.88 7.55
CA LYS A 58 26.79 5.31 7.83
C LYS A 58 26.15 6.17 6.74
N ALA A 59 26.36 5.82 5.48
CA ALA A 59 25.77 6.54 4.36
C ALA A 59 24.23 6.41 4.32
N ILE A 60 23.69 5.27 4.71
CA ILE A 60 22.25 4.95 4.61
C ILE A 60 21.48 5.32 5.89
N LEU A 61 22.14 5.38 7.05
CA LEU A 61 21.51 5.69 8.34
C LEU A 61 20.68 7.01 8.33
N PRO A 62 21.15 8.13 7.74
CA PRO A 62 20.35 9.35 7.65
C PRO A 62 19.04 9.17 6.87
N ILE A 63 19.06 8.33 5.82
CA ILE A 63 17.86 8.01 5.03
C ILE A 63 16.86 7.26 5.91
N TYR A 64 17.31 6.27 6.67
CA TYR A 64 16.48 5.55 7.62
C TYR A 64 15.95 6.44 8.75
N GLY A 65 16.73 7.44 9.18
CA GLY A 65 16.28 8.47 10.12
C GLY A 65 15.11 9.28 9.55
N ASN A 66 15.23 9.75 8.31
CA ASN A 66 14.16 10.47 7.61
C ASN A 66 12.92 9.59 7.41
N LEU A 67 13.09 8.32 7.00
CA LEU A 67 12.00 7.36 6.85
C LEU A 67 11.32 7.00 8.18
N SER A 68 12.03 7.20 9.28
CA SER A 68 11.55 6.93 10.64
C SER A 68 10.99 8.17 11.34
N ASN A 69 10.89 9.29 10.63
CA ASN A 69 10.34 10.55 11.14
C ASN A 69 8.84 10.37 11.48
N GLU A 70 8.42 10.86 12.65
CA GLU A 70 7.07 10.63 13.15
C GLU A 70 5.99 11.37 12.34
N ASP A 71 6.28 12.56 11.84
CA ASP A 71 5.36 13.32 10.98
C ASP A 71 5.14 12.58 9.64
N LEU A 72 6.21 12.05 9.06
CA LEU A 72 6.13 11.21 7.86
C LEU A 72 5.32 9.94 8.14
N LEU A 73 5.60 9.24 9.23
CA LEU A 73 4.92 8.00 9.56
C LEU A 73 3.44 8.22 9.88
N THR A 74 3.09 9.32 10.53
CA THR A 74 1.70 9.69 10.85
C THR A 74 0.89 9.85 9.57
N ARG A 75 1.48 10.44 8.52
CA ARG A 75 0.84 10.54 7.20
C ARG A 75 0.62 9.17 6.53
N CYS A 76 1.44 8.18 6.85
CA CYS A 76 1.31 6.82 6.31
C CYS A 76 0.27 5.96 7.05
N ILE A 77 -0.18 6.34 8.26
CA ILE A 77 -1.15 5.55 9.04
C ILE A 77 -2.47 5.36 8.28
N GLY A 78 -2.90 6.37 7.53
CA GLY A 78 -4.14 6.32 6.77
C GLY A 78 -4.09 5.47 5.50
N GLY A 79 -2.96 4.86 5.16
CA GLY A 79 -2.83 4.03 3.95
C GLY A 79 -3.04 4.80 2.64
N TYR A 80 -2.96 6.14 2.70
CA TYR A 80 -3.17 7.00 1.55
C TYR A 80 -2.06 6.76 0.52
N THR A 81 -2.44 6.36 -0.69
CA THR A 81 -1.49 6.30 -1.81
C THR A 81 -1.09 7.73 -2.18
N GLN A 82 0.21 7.98 -2.31
CA GLN A 82 0.76 9.31 -2.60
C GLN A 82 0.37 9.86 -3.99
N ASN A 83 -0.40 9.12 -4.79
CA ASN A 83 -0.66 9.45 -6.17
C ASN A 83 -2.12 9.15 -6.54
N ALA A 84 -2.97 10.18 -6.51
CA ALA A 84 -4.32 10.09 -7.05
C ALA A 84 -4.34 9.63 -8.51
N ASN A 85 -3.30 9.96 -9.28
CA ASN A 85 -3.16 9.49 -10.67
C ASN A 85 -2.87 7.99 -10.73
N GLU A 86 -2.23 7.38 -9.72
CA GLU A 86 -2.11 5.92 -9.62
C GLU A 86 -3.44 5.25 -9.35
N SER A 87 -4.32 5.87 -8.55
CA SER A 87 -5.67 5.37 -8.33
C SER A 87 -6.51 5.39 -9.61
N CYS A 88 -6.46 6.49 -10.38
CA CYS A 88 -7.12 6.57 -11.69
C CYS A 88 -6.51 5.59 -12.70
N ASN A 89 -5.18 5.52 -12.81
CA ASN A 89 -4.51 4.56 -13.67
C ASN A 89 -4.85 3.11 -13.32
N ASN A 90 -5.03 2.79 -12.04
CA ASN A 90 -5.45 1.47 -11.60
C ASN A 90 -6.85 1.11 -12.14
N LEU A 91 -7.79 2.08 -12.20
CA LEU A 91 -9.10 1.85 -12.83
C LEU A 91 -8.96 1.55 -14.33
N ILE A 92 -8.11 2.29 -15.04
CA ILE A 92 -7.86 2.07 -16.47
C ILE A 92 -7.38 0.64 -16.70
N TRP A 93 -6.37 0.20 -15.93
CA TRP A 93 -5.80 -1.14 -16.09
C TRP A 93 -6.68 -2.27 -15.54
N LYS A 94 -7.68 -1.97 -14.70
CA LYS A 94 -8.72 -2.95 -14.33
C LYS A 94 -9.69 -3.20 -15.48
N ILE A 95 -10.00 -2.18 -16.28
CA ILE A 95 -10.92 -2.27 -17.43
C ILE A 95 -10.19 -2.80 -18.67
N ALA A 96 -8.98 -2.29 -18.94
CA ALA A 96 -8.12 -2.71 -20.04
C ALA A 96 -6.78 -3.26 -19.50
N PRO A 97 -6.72 -4.54 -19.10
CA PRO A 97 -5.52 -5.11 -18.51
C PRO A 97 -4.30 -5.04 -19.43
N LYS A 98 -3.16 -4.61 -18.87
CA LYS A 98 -1.86 -4.58 -19.59
C LYS A 98 -1.38 -5.94 -20.07
N THR A 99 -1.95 -7.02 -19.53
CA THR A 99 -1.61 -8.40 -19.87
C THR A 99 -2.31 -8.87 -21.15
N GLY A 100 -3.30 -8.12 -21.65
CA GLY A 100 -3.98 -8.38 -22.93
C GLY A 100 -3.49 -7.45 -24.04
N PHE A 101 -3.70 -7.85 -25.29
CA PHE A 101 -3.60 -6.93 -26.42
C PHE A 101 -4.87 -6.06 -26.44
N SER A 102 -4.77 -4.84 -25.93
CA SER A 102 -5.82 -3.83 -26.08
C SER A 102 -5.42 -2.86 -27.19
N GLU A 103 -6.27 -2.76 -28.21
CA GLU A 103 -6.13 -1.73 -29.24
C GLU A 103 -6.34 -0.34 -28.63
N THR A 104 -5.87 0.71 -29.32
CA THR A 104 -5.92 2.09 -28.83
C THR A 104 -7.34 2.51 -28.45
N GLU A 105 -8.35 2.10 -29.23
CA GLU A 105 -9.76 2.41 -28.97
C GLU A 105 -10.26 1.83 -27.62
N ILE A 106 -9.84 0.60 -27.27
CA ILE A 106 -10.22 -0.03 -26.00
C ILE A 106 -9.63 0.74 -24.82
N VAL A 107 -8.36 1.14 -24.93
CA VAL A 107 -7.68 1.92 -23.89
C VAL A 107 -8.32 3.30 -23.74
N GLU A 108 -8.74 3.92 -24.84
CA GLU A 108 -9.43 5.20 -24.82
C GLU A 108 -10.80 5.10 -24.11
N ILE A 109 -11.62 4.11 -24.45
CA ILE A 109 -12.91 3.84 -23.78
C ILE A 109 -12.69 3.56 -22.29
N ALA A 110 -11.71 2.71 -21.95
CA ALA A 110 -11.36 2.42 -20.56
C ALA A 110 -10.94 3.68 -19.80
N THR A 111 -10.25 4.61 -20.47
CA THR A 111 -9.86 5.90 -19.89
C THR A 111 -11.08 6.78 -19.61
N TYR A 112 -12.00 6.93 -20.56
CA TYR A 112 -13.23 7.70 -20.33
C TYR A 112 -14.08 7.12 -19.18
N LEU A 113 -14.28 5.81 -19.16
CA LEU A 113 -15.00 5.12 -18.09
C LEU A 113 -14.32 5.32 -16.73
N SER A 114 -12.99 5.19 -16.67
CA SER A 114 -12.22 5.37 -15.44
C SER A 114 -12.33 6.78 -14.90
N VAL A 115 -12.28 7.80 -15.75
CA VAL A 115 -12.47 9.22 -15.36
C VAL A 115 -13.87 9.44 -14.81
N CYS A 116 -14.91 8.87 -15.44
CA CYS A 116 -16.27 8.95 -14.93
C CYS A 116 -16.41 8.28 -13.56
N ILE A 117 -15.87 7.06 -13.40
CA ILE A 117 -15.92 6.32 -12.13
C ILE A 117 -15.19 7.07 -11.03
N PHE A 118 -13.99 7.56 -11.32
CA PHE A 118 -13.16 8.25 -10.35
C PHE A 118 -13.84 9.52 -9.82
N ASN A 119 -14.40 10.33 -10.71
CA ASN A 119 -14.99 11.62 -10.32
C ASN A 119 -16.43 11.50 -9.81
N ASN A 120 -17.25 10.67 -10.45
CA ASN A 120 -18.70 10.68 -10.26
C ASN A 120 -19.24 9.39 -9.63
N GLY A 121 -18.51 8.28 -9.73
CA GLY A 121 -18.90 6.99 -9.13
C GLY A 121 -19.39 5.98 -10.15
N LEU A 122 -20.05 4.94 -9.69
CA LEU A 122 -20.55 3.87 -10.57
C LEU A 122 -21.87 4.23 -11.25
N LYS A 123 -22.68 5.14 -10.69
CA LYS A 123 -23.98 5.54 -11.30
C LYS A 123 -23.90 5.95 -12.77
N PRO A 124 -22.92 6.74 -13.25
CA PRO A 124 -22.78 7.05 -14.68
C PRO A 124 -22.69 5.84 -15.59
N LEU A 125 -22.17 4.70 -15.12
CA LEU A 125 -22.10 3.47 -15.92
C LEU A 125 -23.47 2.97 -16.34
N LEU A 126 -24.50 3.19 -15.51
CA LEU A 126 -25.88 2.84 -15.83
C LEU A 126 -26.37 3.62 -17.06
N SER A 127 -26.00 4.89 -17.17
CA SER A 127 -26.31 5.72 -18.34
C SER A 127 -25.58 5.26 -19.60
N PHE A 128 -24.30 4.85 -19.47
CA PHE A 128 -23.55 4.26 -20.59
C PHE A 128 -24.17 2.95 -21.06
N MET A 129 -24.53 2.07 -20.14
CA MET A 129 -25.21 0.81 -20.45
C MET A 129 -26.50 1.06 -21.21
N ALA A 130 -27.33 1.99 -20.76
CA ALA A 130 -28.56 2.35 -21.44
C ALA A 130 -28.33 2.90 -22.86
N GLN A 131 -27.27 3.71 -23.09
CA GLN A 131 -26.90 4.21 -24.42
C GLN A 131 -26.41 3.11 -25.36
N LEU A 132 -25.87 2.02 -24.83
CA LEU A 132 -25.47 0.83 -25.59
C LEU A 132 -26.60 -0.19 -25.73
N ASP A 133 -27.85 0.21 -25.45
CA ASP A 133 -29.04 -0.63 -25.44
C ASP A 133 -28.96 -1.84 -24.47
N ILE A 134 -28.09 -1.75 -23.47
CA ILE A 134 -27.99 -2.74 -22.39
C ILE A 134 -29.04 -2.40 -21.35
N GLN A 135 -29.99 -3.33 -21.16
CA GLN A 135 -31.04 -3.19 -20.14
C GLN A 135 -30.43 -3.15 -18.74
N VAL A 136 -30.65 -2.03 -18.05
CA VAL A 136 -30.24 -1.84 -16.66
C VAL A 136 -31.35 -2.39 -15.77
N GLY A 137 -31.01 -3.38 -14.95
CA GLY A 137 -31.94 -3.94 -13.95
C GLY A 137 -31.80 -3.26 -12.59
N GLU A 138 -32.87 -3.30 -11.80
CA GLU A 138 -32.93 -2.72 -10.43
C GLU A 138 -31.75 -3.15 -9.53
N ARG A 139 -31.27 -4.39 -9.70
CA ARG A 139 -30.11 -4.89 -8.94
C ARG A 139 -28.81 -4.16 -9.29
N ALA A 140 -28.61 -3.81 -10.55
CA ALA A 140 -27.43 -3.05 -10.97
C ALA A 140 -27.48 -1.62 -10.44
N GLU A 141 -28.67 -1.00 -10.47
CA GLU A 141 -28.88 0.33 -9.89
C GLU A 141 -28.62 0.35 -8.38
N ALA A 142 -29.18 -0.61 -7.66
CA ALA A 142 -29.00 -0.75 -6.22
C ALA A 142 -27.53 -1.00 -5.86
N ALA A 143 -26.83 -1.86 -6.61
CA ALA A 143 -25.40 -2.12 -6.39
C ALA A 143 -24.55 -0.87 -6.61
N CYS A 144 -24.78 -0.13 -7.72
CA CYS A 144 -24.05 1.10 -7.99
C CYS A 144 -24.33 2.17 -6.93
N ALA A 145 -25.58 2.28 -6.46
CA ALA A 145 -25.94 3.20 -5.38
C ALA A 145 -25.24 2.88 -4.07
N ALA A 146 -25.22 1.59 -3.67
CA ALA A 146 -24.56 1.16 -2.44
C ALA A 146 -23.04 1.42 -2.46
N GLU A 147 -22.36 1.12 -3.58
CA GLU A 147 -20.93 1.39 -3.73
C GLU A 147 -20.62 2.90 -3.69
N ASP A 148 -21.46 3.72 -4.34
CA ASP A 148 -21.29 5.18 -4.31
C ASP A 148 -21.52 5.76 -2.90
N GLU A 149 -22.47 5.20 -2.13
CA GLU A 149 -22.69 5.56 -0.72
C GLU A 149 -21.49 5.21 0.15
N TRP A 150 -20.92 4.01 0.01
CA TRP A 150 -19.70 3.62 0.72
C TRP A 150 -18.53 4.55 0.40
N ARG A 151 -18.34 4.87 -0.87
CA ARG A 151 -17.30 5.81 -1.30
C ARG A 151 -17.46 7.19 -0.66
N LEU A 152 -18.69 7.72 -0.61
CA LEU A 152 -18.97 9.02 0.03
C LEU A 152 -18.74 8.95 1.54
N HIS A 153 -19.17 7.87 2.19
CA HIS A 153 -18.94 7.64 3.62
C HIS A 153 -17.45 7.67 3.96
N ASP A 154 -16.63 6.92 3.23
CA ASP A 154 -15.18 6.89 3.43
C ASP A 154 -14.55 8.26 3.20
N ALA A 155 -14.97 8.97 2.15
CA ALA A 155 -14.50 10.33 1.87
C ALA A 155 -14.85 11.32 3.00
N GLU A 156 -16.04 11.22 3.59
CA GLU A 156 -16.43 12.03 4.75
C GLU A 156 -15.63 11.69 6.01
N VAL A 157 -15.41 10.39 6.26
CA VAL A 157 -14.59 9.91 7.39
C VAL A 157 -13.18 10.46 7.25
N ASP A 158 -12.61 10.41 6.05
CA ASP A 158 -11.29 10.95 5.76
C ASP A 158 -11.24 12.48 5.87
N ALA A 159 -12.25 13.20 5.37
CA ALA A 159 -12.33 14.65 5.52
C ALA A 159 -12.37 15.07 7.01
N LYS A 160 -13.13 14.34 7.84
CA LYS A 160 -13.20 14.54 9.29
C LYS A 160 -11.88 14.21 9.99
N ARG A 161 -11.11 13.25 9.50
CA ARG A 161 -9.75 12.94 10.00
C ARG A 161 -8.78 14.07 9.67
N ARG A 162 -8.87 14.65 8.47
CA ARG A 162 -8.00 15.76 8.02
C ARG A 162 -8.25 17.07 8.77
N SER A 163 -9.49 17.38 9.15
CA SER A 163 -9.79 18.59 9.91
C SER A 163 -9.43 18.53 11.39
N ARG A 164 -9.04 17.35 11.89
CA ARG A 164 -8.62 17.10 13.28
C ARG A 164 -7.10 17.03 13.46
N ALA A 165 -6.33 17.03 12.37
CA ALA A 165 -4.87 17.09 12.35
C ALA A 165 -4.41 18.54 12.13
#